data_AF-A0A498D1P1-F1
#
_entry.id   AF-A0A498D1P1-F1
#
_cell.length_a   1.000
_cell.length_b   1.000
_cell.length_c   1.000
_cell.angle_alpha   90.00
_cell.angle_beta   90.00
_cell.angle_gamma   90.00
#
_symmetry.space_group_name_H-M   'P 1'
#
loop_
_entity.id
_entity.type
_entity.pdbx_description
1 polymer ?
#
loop_
_entity_poly.entity_id
_entity_poly.type
_entity_poly.pdbx_seq_one_letter_code
_entity_poly.pdbx_strand_id
1 'polypeptide(L)'
;MSFMVSAFRQLFDLAYFMAKGSVAYARKKGVKVGENCRIYIKSWGSEPFLVSIGDHVTVTSGVKFITHDGSTCLVKDTQGKRYQRFAPIQVGSHVFIGVNTIVMPGVSIGSNVVIGAGSVVTKDIPDHSVAIGVPAKVVSSFIDYQAKIQSTCASDSELAGITDYRERVERAMAIQASKTLH
;
A
#
# COMPACT_ATOMS: atom_id res chain seq x y z
N MET A 1 -36.06 0.28 3.74
CA MET A 1 -35.40 -1.00 4.13
C MET A 1 -33.92 -1.06 3.77
N SER A 2 -33.47 -0.58 2.60
CA SER A 2 -32.06 -0.64 2.16
C SER A 2 -31.07 0.22 2.99
N PHE A 3 -31.46 1.42 3.40
CA PHE A 3 -30.59 2.34 4.16
C PHE A 3 -30.22 1.81 5.55
N MET A 4 -31.19 1.23 6.26
CA MET A 4 -30.99 0.72 7.63
C MET A 4 -30.08 -0.51 7.66
N VAL A 5 -30.20 -1.39 6.67
CA VAL A 5 -29.31 -2.55 6.48
C VAL A 5 -27.89 -2.09 6.13
N SER A 6 -27.76 -1.05 5.29
CA SER A 6 -26.46 -0.46 4.92
C SER A 6 -25.75 0.16 6.14
N ALA A 7 -26.47 0.97 6.92
CA ALA A 7 -25.94 1.60 8.13
C ALA A 7 -25.51 0.56 9.17
N PHE A 8 -26.31 -0.49 9.38
CA PHE A 8 -25.97 -1.59 10.28
C PHE A 8 -24.71 -2.34 9.83
N ARG A 9 -24.59 -2.62 8.52
CA ARG A 9 -23.42 -3.28 7.94
C ARG A 9 -22.15 -2.41 8.09
N GLN A 10 -22.27 -1.10 7.89
CA GLN A 10 -21.16 -0.16 8.09
C GLN A 10 -20.71 -0.11 9.55
N LEU A 11 -21.66 -0.07 10.49
CA LEU A 11 -21.37 -0.07 11.93
C LEU A 11 -20.69 -1.37 12.35
N PHE A 12 -21.18 -2.52 11.85
CA PHE A 12 -20.58 -3.82 12.10
C PHE A 12 -19.18 -3.96 11.51
N ASP A 13 -18.96 -3.48 10.28
CA ASP A 13 -17.65 -3.48 9.65
C ASP A 13 -16.65 -2.58 10.40
N LEU A 14 -17.11 -1.43 10.90
CA LEU A 14 -16.31 -0.54 11.73
C LEU A 14 -15.97 -1.20 13.07
N ALA A 15 -16.94 -1.81 13.74
CA ALA A 15 -16.72 -2.53 14.99
C ALA A 15 -15.73 -3.70 14.81
N TYR A 16 -15.85 -4.46 13.72
CA TYR A 16 -14.92 -5.54 13.40
C TYR A 16 -13.51 -5.04 13.13
N PHE A 17 -13.37 -3.93 12.37
CA PHE A 17 -12.08 -3.28 12.14
C PHE A 17 -11.42 -2.83 13.45
N MET A 18 -12.18 -2.23 14.36
CA MET A 18 -11.67 -1.81 15.66
C MET A 18 -11.26 -3.00 16.55
N ALA A 19 -12.03 -4.09 16.51
CA ALA A 19 -11.80 -5.25 17.37
C ALA A 19 -10.71 -6.21 16.88
N LYS A 20 -10.55 -6.37 15.55
CA LYS A 20 -9.67 -7.39 14.93
C LYS A 20 -8.52 -6.81 14.13
N GLY A 21 -8.47 -5.49 13.96
CA GLY A 21 -7.44 -4.80 13.21
C GLY A 21 -7.67 -4.81 11.69
N SER A 22 -6.85 -4.04 10.99
CA SER A 22 -6.99 -3.79 9.56
C SER A 22 -6.68 -5.01 8.68
N VAL A 23 -5.73 -5.84 9.09
CA VAL A 23 -5.34 -7.07 8.37
C VAL A 23 -6.49 -8.08 8.37
N ALA A 24 -7.10 -8.35 9.53
CA ALA A 24 -8.24 -9.24 9.63
C ALA A 24 -9.43 -8.72 8.81
N TYR A 25 -9.65 -7.41 8.81
CA TYR A 25 -10.68 -6.78 8.00
C TYR A 25 -10.43 -6.97 6.49
N ALA A 26 -9.19 -6.78 6.02
CA ALA A 26 -8.81 -7.02 4.62
C ALA A 26 -9.05 -8.48 4.21
N ARG A 27 -8.62 -9.44 5.04
CA ARG A 27 -8.85 -10.88 4.83
C ARG A 27 -10.34 -11.21 4.76
N LYS A 28 -11.16 -10.65 5.66
CA LYS A 28 -12.63 -10.79 5.65
C LYS A 28 -13.27 -10.23 4.37
N LYS A 29 -12.69 -9.19 3.76
CA LYS A 29 -13.15 -8.66 2.46
C LYS A 29 -12.76 -9.54 1.29
N GLY A 30 -11.82 -10.47 1.45
CA GLY A 30 -11.40 -11.43 0.42
C GLY A 30 -9.95 -11.24 -0.03
N VAL A 31 -9.24 -10.22 0.47
CA VAL A 31 -7.82 -9.99 0.14
C VAL A 31 -6.98 -11.09 0.74
N LYS A 32 -6.04 -11.65 -0.03
CA LYS A 32 -5.02 -12.56 0.51
C LYS A 32 -3.91 -11.71 1.10
N VAL A 33 -3.71 -11.77 2.41
CA VAL A 33 -2.69 -10.97 3.12
C VAL A 33 -1.82 -11.89 3.96
N GLY A 34 -0.51 -11.82 3.76
CA GLY A 34 0.50 -12.49 4.59
C GLY A 34 0.60 -11.93 6.00
N GLU A 35 1.67 -12.27 6.69
CA GLU A 35 1.90 -11.95 8.09
C GLU A 35 2.63 -10.62 8.28
N ASN A 36 2.54 -10.05 9.49
CA ASN A 36 3.25 -8.83 9.90
C ASN A 36 3.00 -7.60 9.00
N CYS A 37 1.84 -7.54 8.35
CA CYS A 37 1.46 -6.43 7.50
C CYS A 37 0.87 -5.26 8.30
N ARG A 38 1.12 -4.03 7.83
CA ARG A 38 0.50 -2.80 8.34
C ARG A 38 -0.38 -2.19 7.26
N ILE A 39 -1.69 -2.29 7.44
CA ILE A 39 -2.67 -1.80 6.47
C ILE A 39 -3.41 -0.60 7.07
N TYR A 40 -3.33 0.55 6.38
CA TYR A 40 -3.98 1.80 6.81
C TYR A 40 -5.19 2.18 5.92
N ILE A 41 -5.65 1.27 5.07
CA ILE A 41 -6.83 1.46 4.21
C ILE A 41 -7.97 0.53 4.61
N LYS A 42 -9.20 0.98 4.34
CA LYS A 42 -10.44 0.18 4.51
C LYS A 42 -11.07 -0.19 3.17
N SER A 43 -10.81 0.58 2.12
CA SER A 43 -11.38 0.35 0.78
C SER A 43 -10.44 -0.50 -0.05
N TRP A 44 -10.95 -1.61 -0.59
CA TRP A 44 -10.19 -2.58 -1.39
C TRP A 44 -10.74 -2.74 -2.81
N GLY A 45 -11.49 -1.74 -3.29
CA GLY A 45 -12.18 -1.81 -4.57
C GLY A 45 -13.37 -2.80 -4.56
N SER A 46 -13.84 -3.13 -5.77
CA SER A 46 -15.00 -3.99 -5.99
C SER A 46 -14.66 -5.49 -5.95
N GLU A 47 -13.43 -5.86 -6.33
CA GLU A 47 -12.95 -7.25 -6.39
C GLU A 47 -11.74 -7.49 -5.45
N PRO A 48 -11.89 -7.30 -4.13
CA PRO A 48 -10.80 -7.49 -3.16
C PRO A 48 -10.14 -8.88 -3.22
N PHE A 49 -10.88 -9.90 -3.67
CA PHE A 49 -10.39 -11.27 -3.87
C PHE A 49 -9.37 -11.43 -5.01
N LEU A 50 -9.17 -10.39 -5.82
CA LEU A 50 -8.12 -10.31 -6.85
C LEU A 50 -6.83 -9.65 -6.36
N VAL A 51 -6.76 -9.23 -5.08
CA VAL A 51 -5.58 -8.61 -4.49
C VAL A 51 -4.87 -9.61 -3.58
N SER A 52 -3.57 -9.81 -3.82
CA SER A 52 -2.68 -10.63 -2.98
C SER A 52 -1.50 -9.81 -2.46
N ILE A 53 -1.21 -9.93 -1.18
CA ILE A 53 -0.18 -9.20 -0.45
C ILE A 53 0.67 -10.22 0.33
N GLY A 54 1.98 -10.17 0.16
CA GLY A 54 2.96 -10.99 0.89
C GLY A 54 3.12 -10.58 2.35
N ASP A 55 4.27 -10.90 2.93
CA ASP A 55 4.58 -10.65 4.35
C ASP A 55 5.28 -9.31 4.55
N HIS A 56 5.16 -8.71 5.73
CA HIS A 56 5.86 -7.47 6.11
C HIS A 56 5.56 -6.29 5.17
N VAL A 57 4.36 -6.23 4.61
CA VAL A 57 3.94 -5.15 3.71
C VAL A 57 3.31 -4.01 4.49
N THR A 58 3.70 -2.78 4.18
CA THR A 58 3.06 -1.56 4.68
C THR A 58 2.27 -0.88 3.56
N VAL A 59 0.96 -0.82 3.71
CA VAL A 59 0.04 -0.10 2.83
C VAL A 59 -0.46 1.14 3.56
N THR A 60 0.05 2.31 3.18
CA THR A 60 -0.28 3.58 3.86
C THR A 60 -1.66 4.14 3.45
N SER A 61 -2.06 5.27 4.04
CA SER A 61 -3.38 5.86 3.84
C SER A 61 -3.63 6.27 2.38
N GLY A 62 -4.90 6.20 1.96
CA GLY A 62 -5.34 6.66 0.64
C GLY A 62 -4.89 5.82 -0.56
N VAL A 63 -4.11 4.74 -0.34
CA VAL A 63 -3.73 3.79 -1.39
C VAL A 63 -4.96 3.15 -2.01
N LYS A 64 -4.96 2.99 -3.34
CA LYS A 64 -6.05 2.36 -4.09
C LYS A 64 -5.50 1.20 -4.92
N PHE A 65 -6.08 0.03 -4.72
CA PHE A 65 -5.91 -1.12 -5.60
C PHE A 65 -7.08 -1.16 -6.57
N ILE A 66 -6.81 -1.05 -7.88
CA ILE A 66 -7.82 -1.08 -8.92
C ILE A 66 -7.66 -2.40 -9.68
N THR A 67 -8.67 -3.26 -9.60
CA THR A 67 -8.65 -4.63 -10.15
C THR A 67 -9.39 -4.77 -11.48
N HIS A 68 -10.03 -3.70 -11.96
CA HIS A 68 -10.75 -3.67 -13.22
C HIS A 68 -10.56 -2.35 -13.97
N ASP A 69 -10.90 -2.35 -15.26
CA ASP A 69 -10.93 -1.14 -16.08
C ASP A 69 -12.35 -0.85 -16.57
N GLY A 70 -13.00 0.10 -15.91
CA GLY A 70 -14.35 0.53 -16.24
C GLY A 70 -14.46 1.27 -17.58
N SER A 71 -13.36 1.78 -18.15
CA SER A 71 -13.39 2.48 -19.44
C SER A 71 -13.81 1.56 -20.59
N THR A 72 -13.62 0.25 -20.44
CA THR A 72 -14.05 -0.79 -21.39
C THR A 72 -15.56 -0.76 -21.67
N CYS A 73 -16.38 -0.16 -20.80
CA CYS A 73 -17.81 -0.01 -21.00
C CYS A 73 -18.20 0.84 -22.23
N LEU A 74 -17.27 1.63 -22.77
CA LEU A 74 -17.46 2.45 -23.97
C LEU A 74 -17.43 1.62 -25.26
N VAL A 75 -16.85 0.42 -25.22
CA VAL A 75 -16.75 -0.49 -26.36
C VAL A 75 -17.78 -1.60 -26.20
N LYS A 76 -18.51 -1.90 -27.27
CA LYS A 76 -19.54 -2.95 -27.29
C LYS A 76 -19.22 -4.02 -28.33
N ASP A 77 -19.61 -5.25 -28.04
CA ASP A 77 -19.58 -6.35 -29.00
C ASP A 77 -20.70 -6.22 -30.05
N THR A 78 -20.75 -7.17 -30.99
CA THR A 78 -21.78 -7.20 -32.05
C THR A 78 -23.21 -7.35 -31.54
N GLN A 79 -23.40 -7.76 -30.29
CA GLN A 79 -24.70 -7.89 -29.61
C GLN A 79 -25.03 -6.66 -28.74
N GLY A 80 -24.18 -5.63 -28.75
CA GLY A 80 -24.36 -4.42 -27.93
C GLY A 80 -23.99 -4.58 -26.45
N LYS A 81 -23.35 -5.69 -26.07
CA LYS A 81 -22.88 -5.94 -24.69
C LYS A 81 -21.51 -5.31 -24.47
N ARG A 82 -21.26 -4.89 -23.23
CA ARG A 82 -20.02 -4.20 -22.83
C ARG A 82 -18.87 -5.20 -22.69
N TYR A 83 -17.67 -4.80 -23.11
CA TYR A 83 -16.45 -5.49 -22.70
C TYR A 83 -16.17 -5.24 -21.22
N GLN A 84 -15.47 -6.20 -20.60
CA GLN A 84 -15.04 -6.12 -19.21
C GLN A 84 -13.58 -6.54 -19.12
N ARG A 85 -12.77 -5.78 -18.38
CA ARG A 85 -11.38 -6.12 -18.09
C ARG A 85 -11.18 -6.18 -16.58
N PHE A 86 -10.77 -7.34 -16.10
CA PHE A 86 -10.34 -7.60 -14.72
C PHE A 86 -8.93 -8.17 -14.75
N ALA A 87 -8.09 -7.79 -13.80
CA ALA A 87 -6.77 -8.38 -13.67
C ALA A 87 -6.31 -8.33 -12.20
N PRO A 88 -5.68 -9.41 -11.70
CA PRO A 88 -5.23 -9.46 -10.32
C PRO A 88 -4.07 -8.50 -10.06
N ILE A 89 -3.92 -8.09 -8.80
CA ILE A 89 -2.76 -7.36 -8.33
C ILE A 89 -2.02 -8.24 -7.32
N GLN A 90 -0.71 -8.32 -7.50
CA GLN A 90 0.19 -9.11 -6.65
C GLN A 90 1.23 -8.19 -6.03
N VAL A 91 1.38 -8.25 -4.72
CA VAL A 91 2.42 -7.54 -3.98
C VAL A 91 3.25 -8.56 -3.24
N GLY A 92 4.57 -8.55 -3.48
CA GLY A 92 5.55 -9.40 -2.80
C GLY A 92 5.71 -9.07 -1.32
N SER A 93 6.78 -9.57 -0.73
CA SER A 93 7.08 -9.37 0.69
C SER A 93 8.01 -8.19 0.92
N HIS A 94 7.97 -7.59 2.11
CA HIS A 94 8.81 -6.46 2.49
C HIS A 94 8.63 -5.23 1.57
N VAL A 95 7.37 -4.88 1.30
CA VAL A 95 6.99 -3.79 0.41
C VAL A 95 6.44 -2.60 1.21
N PHE A 96 6.86 -1.39 0.85
CA PHE A 96 6.27 -0.15 1.34
C PHE A 96 5.52 0.57 0.22
N ILE A 97 4.22 0.83 0.41
CA ILE A 97 3.39 1.56 -0.55
C ILE A 97 3.00 2.91 0.06
N GLY A 98 3.57 3.99 -0.49
CA GLY A 98 3.41 5.36 -0.02
C GLY A 98 2.01 5.93 -0.19
N VAL A 99 1.74 7.01 0.56
CA VAL A 99 0.40 7.59 0.72
C VAL A 99 -0.21 7.96 -0.62
N ASN A 100 -1.51 7.73 -0.80
CA ASN A 100 -2.26 8.06 -2.03
C ASN A 100 -1.76 7.38 -3.32
N THR A 101 -0.98 6.30 -3.23
CA THR A 101 -0.58 5.52 -4.42
C THR A 101 -1.77 4.83 -5.08
N ILE A 102 -1.79 4.74 -6.40
CA ILE A 102 -2.76 3.96 -7.17
C ILE A 102 -2.04 2.81 -7.87
N VAL A 103 -2.50 1.58 -7.66
CA VAL A 103 -1.99 0.38 -8.33
C VAL A 103 -3.02 -0.10 -9.34
N MET A 104 -2.62 -0.19 -10.61
CA MET A 104 -3.50 -0.49 -11.74
C MET A 104 -3.73 -2.00 -11.94
N PRO A 105 -4.78 -2.41 -12.66
CA PRO A 105 -5.11 -3.83 -12.81
C PRO A 105 -4.03 -4.60 -13.58
N GLY A 106 -3.63 -5.74 -13.03
CA GLY A 106 -2.64 -6.65 -13.63
C GLY A 106 -1.21 -6.41 -13.19
N VAL A 107 -0.97 -5.43 -12.31
CA VAL A 107 0.38 -5.11 -11.82
C VAL A 107 0.86 -6.13 -10.79
N SER A 108 2.10 -6.56 -10.97
CA SER A 108 2.90 -7.28 -9.99
C SER A 108 3.99 -6.37 -9.41
N ILE A 109 3.99 -6.19 -8.09
CA ILE A 109 5.04 -5.50 -7.35
C ILE A 109 5.91 -6.56 -6.67
N GLY A 110 7.19 -6.58 -6.98
CA GLY A 110 8.18 -7.48 -6.41
C GLY A 110 8.40 -7.31 -4.90
N SER A 111 9.33 -8.09 -4.35
CA SER A 111 9.73 -8.04 -2.95
C SER A 111 10.86 -7.03 -2.71
N ASN A 112 10.96 -6.50 -1.48
CA ASN A 112 11.92 -5.45 -1.11
C ASN A 112 11.77 -4.19 -1.98
N VAL A 113 10.52 -3.74 -2.13
CA VAL A 113 10.16 -2.61 -3.00
C VAL A 113 9.64 -1.43 -2.19
N VAL A 114 10.05 -0.22 -2.58
CA VAL A 114 9.47 1.03 -2.09
C VAL A 114 8.73 1.71 -3.24
N ILE A 115 7.44 1.96 -3.05
CA ILE A 115 6.64 2.82 -3.93
C ILE A 115 6.44 4.16 -3.25
N GLY A 116 6.88 5.24 -3.91
CA GLY A 116 6.77 6.59 -3.38
C GLY A 116 5.32 7.07 -3.28
N ALA A 117 5.09 8.05 -2.40
CA ALA A 117 3.80 8.70 -2.23
C ALA A 117 3.26 9.31 -3.55
N GLY A 118 1.94 9.22 -3.74
CA GLY A 118 1.24 9.80 -4.90
C GLY A 118 1.52 9.10 -6.23
N SER A 119 2.20 7.95 -6.23
CA SER A 119 2.58 7.27 -7.47
C SER A 119 1.38 6.58 -8.15
N VAL A 120 1.44 6.43 -9.48
CA VAL A 120 0.49 5.60 -10.24
C VAL A 120 1.25 4.46 -10.89
N VAL A 121 1.14 3.27 -10.30
CA VAL A 121 1.82 2.06 -10.74
C VAL A 121 1.02 1.44 -11.88
N THR A 122 1.52 1.60 -13.10
CA THR A 122 0.86 1.16 -14.35
C THR A 122 1.49 -0.08 -14.97
N LYS A 123 2.66 -0.49 -14.47
CA LYS A 123 3.46 -1.63 -14.95
C LYS A 123 4.09 -2.32 -13.76
N ASP A 124 4.53 -3.55 -13.97
CA ASP A 124 5.22 -4.34 -12.95
C ASP A 124 6.46 -3.62 -12.43
N ILE A 125 6.68 -3.75 -11.12
CA ILE A 125 7.87 -3.22 -10.45
C ILE A 125 8.72 -4.41 -10.02
N PRO A 126 9.96 -4.53 -10.50
CA PRO A 126 10.83 -5.65 -10.17
C PRO A 126 11.23 -5.63 -8.69
N ASP A 127 11.72 -6.76 -8.20
CA ASP A 127 12.29 -6.88 -6.86
C ASP A 127 13.39 -5.83 -6.60
N HIS A 128 13.67 -5.55 -5.33
CA HIS A 128 14.78 -4.71 -4.89
C HIS A 128 14.81 -3.32 -5.52
N SER A 129 13.63 -2.72 -5.72
CA SER A 129 13.48 -1.48 -6.47
C SER A 129 12.80 -0.38 -5.67
N VAL A 130 13.15 0.86 -6.00
CA VAL A 130 12.41 2.06 -5.56
C VAL A 130 11.77 2.69 -6.78
N ALA A 131 10.45 2.83 -6.78
CA ALA A 131 9.69 3.41 -7.88
C ALA A 131 8.82 4.58 -7.42
N ILE A 132 8.82 5.67 -8.21
CA ILE A 132 8.06 6.89 -7.90
C ILE A 132 7.43 7.47 -9.17
N GLY A 133 6.39 8.29 -9.01
CA GLY A 133 5.86 9.17 -10.05
C GLY A 133 4.56 8.71 -10.73
N VAL A 134 4.14 9.47 -11.75
CA VAL A 134 2.90 9.25 -12.52
C VAL A 134 3.23 9.32 -14.02
N PRO A 135 3.38 8.18 -14.73
CA PRO A 135 3.40 6.82 -14.20
C PRO A 135 4.65 6.54 -13.34
N ALA A 136 4.53 5.59 -12.42
CA ALA A 136 5.63 5.18 -11.57
C ALA A 136 6.76 4.56 -12.40
N LYS A 137 8.00 4.99 -12.16
CA LYS A 137 9.21 4.46 -12.78
C LYS A 137 10.22 4.10 -11.71
N VAL A 138 10.99 3.03 -11.94
CA VAL A 138 12.12 2.68 -11.08
C VAL A 138 13.18 3.78 -11.18
N VAL A 139 13.58 4.33 -10.04
CA VAL A 139 14.54 5.44 -9.93
C VAL A 139 15.79 5.10 -9.13
N SER A 140 15.76 4.01 -8.35
CA SER A 140 16.87 3.57 -7.51
C SER A 140 16.73 2.08 -7.19
N SER A 141 17.84 1.44 -6.82
CA SER A 141 17.78 0.13 -6.17
C SER A 141 17.39 0.28 -4.69
N PHE A 142 16.89 -0.81 -4.10
CA PHE A 142 16.62 -0.89 -2.66
C PHE A 142 17.92 -0.84 -1.84
N ILE A 143 19.03 -1.37 -2.36
CA ILE A 143 20.33 -1.35 -1.68
C ILE A 143 20.83 0.10 -1.53
N ASP A 144 20.76 0.89 -2.60
CA ASP A 144 21.17 2.30 -2.56
C ASP A 144 20.26 3.10 -1.62
N TYR A 145 18.96 2.81 -1.64
CA TYR A 145 18.00 3.39 -0.70
C TYR A 145 18.34 3.03 0.75
N GLN A 146 18.64 1.75 1.02
CA GLN A 146 19.02 1.28 2.35
C GLN A 146 20.28 1.99 2.85
N ALA A 147 21.33 2.05 2.04
CA ALA A 147 22.58 2.74 2.38
C ALA A 147 22.33 4.23 2.68
N LYS A 148 21.50 4.89 1.86
CA LYS A 148 21.06 6.27 2.10
C LYS A 148 20.38 6.40 3.46
N ILE A 149 19.37 5.59 3.75
CA ILE A 149 18.64 5.65 5.04
C ILE A 149 19.56 5.41 6.23
N GLN A 150 20.48 4.43 6.16
CA GLN A 150 21.45 4.16 7.22
C GLN A 150 22.38 5.36 7.46
N SER A 151 22.80 6.04 6.38
CA SER A 151 23.65 7.22 6.47
C SER A 151 22.91 8.47 6.95
N THR A 152 21.61 8.62 6.67
CA THR A 152 20.89 9.88 6.94
C THR A 152 19.95 9.84 8.13
N CYS A 153 19.43 8.67 8.53
CA CYS A 153 18.34 8.59 9.50
C CYS A 153 18.81 8.05 10.87
N ALA A 154 18.02 8.32 11.90
CA ALA A 154 18.15 7.69 13.20
C ALA A 154 17.52 6.29 13.18
N SER A 155 18.19 5.33 13.81
CA SER A 155 17.69 3.99 14.07
C SER A 155 16.88 3.95 15.37
N ASP A 156 15.97 2.97 15.50
CA ASP A 156 15.22 2.79 16.74
C ASP A 156 16.11 2.49 17.95
N SER A 157 17.29 1.91 17.73
CA SER A 157 18.32 1.71 18.77
C SER A 157 18.95 3.01 19.27
N GLU A 158 19.18 3.99 18.38
CA GLU A 158 19.68 5.32 18.77
C GLU A 158 18.63 6.14 19.54
N LEU A 159 17.36 5.75 19.43
CA LEU A 159 16.21 6.38 20.10
C LEU A 159 15.71 5.54 21.29
N ALA A 160 16.41 4.48 21.67
CA ALA A 160 15.99 3.60 22.75
C ALA A 160 15.96 4.34 24.10
N GLY A 161 14.98 4.02 24.94
CA GLY A 161 14.82 4.62 26.27
C GLY A 161 14.03 5.94 26.30
N ILE A 162 13.79 6.58 25.17
CA ILE A 162 12.90 7.75 25.09
C ILE A 162 11.45 7.28 25.01
N THR A 163 10.69 7.55 26.07
CA THR A 163 9.28 7.15 26.18
C THR A 163 8.33 8.21 25.61
N ASP A 164 8.68 9.49 25.73
CA ASP A 164 7.88 10.56 25.14
C ASP A 164 8.02 10.58 23.61
N TYR A 165 6.88 10.55 22.91
CA TYR A 165 6.88 10.45 21.45
C TYR A 165 7.43 11.71 20.79
N ARG A 166 7.13 12.90 21.34
CA ARG A 166 7.58 14.16 20.76
C ARG A 166 9.08 14.30 20.91
N GLU A 167 9.61 14.01 22.10
CA GLU A 167 11.05 13.98 22.37
C GLU A 167 11.77 13.00 21.44
N ARG A 168 11.18 11.80 21.22
CA ARG A 168 11.71 10.81 20.29
C ARG A 168 11.84 11.37 18.87
N VAL A 169 10.82 12.10 18.39
CA VAL A 169 10.82 12.73 17.06
C VAL A 169 11.88 13.84 16.99
N GLU A 170 11.93 14.72 17.99
CA GLU A 170 12.89 15.81 18.06
C GLU A 170 14.34 15.27 18.06
N ARG A 171 14.61 14.19 18.81
CA ARG A 171 15.91 13.51 18.82
C ARG A 171 16.26 12.91 17.45
N ALA A 172 15.30 12.26 16.79
CA ALA A 172 15.51 11.68 15.47
C ALA A 172 15.88 12.75 14.42
N MET A 173 15.17 13.89 14.45
CA MET A 173 15.47 15.04 13.59
C MET A 173 16.85 15.62 13.85
N ALA A 174 17.26 15.72 15.11
CA ALA A 174 18.60 16.20 15.47
C ALA A 174 19.72 15.30 14.92
N ILE A 175 19.57 13.98 15.05
CA ILE A 175 20.51 12.99 14.49
C ILE A 175 20.56 13.08 12.95
N GLN A 176 19.41 13.25 12.31
CA GLN A 176 19.34 13.37 10.85
C GLN A 176 20.04 14.65 10.36
N ALA A 177 19.84 15.77 11.06
CA ALA A 177 20.52 17.03 10.75
C ALA A 177 22.04 16.90 10.88
N SER A 178 22.55 16.23 11.93
CA SER A 178 23.99 16.04 12.11
C SER A 178 24.62 15.13 11.05
N LYS A 179 23.89 14.12 10.58
CA LYS A 179 24.37 13.17 9.57
C LYS A 179 24.40 13.74 8.14
N THR A 180 23.61 14.78 7.86
CA THR A 180 23.51 15.39 6.51
C THR A 180 24.57 16.48 6.26
N LEU A 181 25.27 16.94 7.30
CA LEU A 181 26.30 17.99 7.23
C LEU A 181 27.70 17.46 6.83
N HIS A 182 27.81 16.18 6.49
CA HIS A 182 29.02 15.48 6.02
C HIS A 182 28.72 14.77 4.71
#